data_AF-A0A520QUH2-F1
#
_entry.id   AF-A0A520QUH2-F1
#
_cell.length_a   1.000
_cell.length_b   1.000
_cell.length_c   1.000
_cell.angle_alpha   90.00
_cell.angle_beta   90.00
_cell.angle_gamma   90.00
#
_symmetry.space_group_name_H-M   'P 1'
#
loop_
_entity.id
_entity.type
_entity.pdbx_description
1 polymer ?
#
loop_
_entity_poly.entity_id
_entity_poly.type
_entity_poly.pdbx_seq_one_letter_code
_entity_poly.pdbx_strand_id
1 'polypeptide(L)'
;MRIRLFSLALTLAACGGGGGDADAGLGMDAAIADDGGARVDAPPVEPDAGGMDDAGGNEEDAGGDDAGTRDAGSGGEACTPERACEGGLVCEGGPSCGDAWTCVATGMACTDDAAPYCGCDGVTFTDSGTCPTRPFRHRGACDDGTTCDRSAVTCRAAEPVCPEGEVAEVEGTCWSFRCVPIDSCRCSGPDDCPMRDSYTCHMFRMRCGPYL
;
A
#
# COMPACT_ATOMS: atom_id res chain seq x y z
N MET A 1 60.66 9.24 5.75
CA MET A 1 61.84 8.65 5.08
C MET A 1 61.77 7.14 5.36
N ARG A 2 61.35 6.22 4.48
CA ARG A 2 61.44 6.09 3.02
C ARG A 2 60.20 5.36 2.46
N ILE A 3 59.72 5.88 1.34
CA ILE A 3 58.75 5.33 0.39
C ILE A 3 59.35 4.12 -0.33
N ARG A 4 58.56 3.06 -0.62
CA ARG A 4 58.72 2.24 -1.85
C ARG A 4 57.41 1.66 -2.39
N LEU A 5 57.01 2.17 -3.57
CA LEU A 5 56.46 1.52 -4.79
C LEU A 5 55.35 0.47 -4.59
N PHE A 6 54.08 0.68 -4.95
CA PHE A 6 53.47 0.93 -6.28
C PHE A 6 53.86 -0.05 -7.41
N SER A 7 52.80 -0.65 -7.99
CA SER A 7 52.71 -1.27 -9.32
C SER A 7 52.93 -2.79 -9.41
N LEU A 8 51.82 -3.53 -9.32
CA LEU A 8 51.62 -4.72 -10.18
C LEU A 8 50.39 -4.45 -11.06
N ALA A 9 50.66 -4.31 -12.35
CA ALA A 9 49.68 -4.14 -13.40
C ALA A 9 48.97 -5.48 -13.68
N LEU A 10 47.64 -5.49 -13.67
CA LEU A 10 46.84 -6.61 -14.17
C LEU A 10 46.22 -6.20 -15.51
N THR A 11 46.74 -6.82 -16.56
CA THR A 11 46.30 -6.74 -17.96
C THR A 11 44.98 -7.49 -18.17
N LEU A 12 44.02 -6.86 -18.85
CA LEU A 12 42.95 -7.57 -19.55
C LEU A 12 42.85 -7.06 -20.99
N ALA A 13 43.22 -7.96 -21.89
CA ALA A 13 43.21 -7.84 -23.32
C ALA A 13 41.80 -8.05 -23.89
N ALA A 14 41.57 -7.42 -25.04
CA ALA A 14 40.35 -7.46 -25.83
C ALA A 14 40.08 -8.82 -26.50
N CYS A 15 38.79 -9.16 -26.58
CA CYS A 15 38.12 -10.04 -27.55
C CYS A 15 36.64 -9.60 -27.50
N GLY A 16 35.92 -9.19 -28.54
CA GLY A 16 36.08 -9.38 -29.97
C GLY A 16 34.97 -10.28 -30.53
N GLY A 17 33.82 -9.70 -30.90
CA GLY A 17 32.76 -10.33 -31.73
C GLY A 17 31.39 -10.47 -31.04
N GLY A 18 30.23 -10.16 -31.66
CA GLY A 18 29.91 -9.62 -32.98
C GLY A 18 28.41 -9.79 -33.28
N GLY A 19 27.84 -8.86 -34.06
CA GLY A 19 26.73 -9.10 -35.00
C GLY A 19 25.29 -8.75 -34.59
N GLY A 20 24.66 -7.82 -35.34
CA GLY A 20 23.19 -7.79 -35.52
C GLY A 20 22.57 -6.42 -35.80
N ASP A 21 22.74 -5.87 -37.01
CA ASP A 21 21.93 -4.78 -37.56
C ASP A 21 20.58 -5.33 -38.11
N ALA A 22 19.47 -4.64 -37.83
CA ALA A 22 18.32 -4.49 -38.74
C ALA A 22 17.36 -3.40 -38.24
N ASP A 23 17.34 -2.28 -38.97
CA ASP A 23 16.27 -1.28 -38.98
C ASP A 23 14.95 -1.85 -39.50
N ALA A 24 13.82 -1.49 -38.88
CA ALA A 24 12.54 -1.33 -39.56
C ALA A 24 11.48 -0.66 -38.67
N GLY A 25 11.17 0.62 -38.95
CA GLY A 25 9.85 1.26 -38.80
C GLY A 25 9.31 1.44 -37.37
N LEU A 26 8.51 2.44 -37.03
CA LEU A 26 7.68 3.36 -37.78
C LEU A 26 7.56 4.62 -36.92
N GLY A 27 7.67 5.79 -37.55
CA GLY A 27 7.37 7.06 -36.90
C GLY A 27 5.89 7.17 -36.55
N MET A 28 5.62 7.87 -35.46
CA MET A 28 4.43 8.70 -35.28
C MET A 28 4.80 9.82 -34.30
N ASP A 29 5.24 10.94 -34.88
CA ASP A 29 5.22 12.24 -34.24
C ASP A 29 3.75 12.65 -34.08
N ALA A 30 3.17 12.45 -32.89
CA ALA A 30 1.86 13.01 -32.56
C ALA A 30 2.07 14.36 -31.87
N ALA A 31 2.25 15.39 -32.69
CA ALA A 31 1.90 16.74 -32.32
C ALA A 31 0.39 16.80 -32.09
N ILE A 32 -0.05 16.98 -30.84
CA ILE A 32 -1.40 17.45 -30.57
C ILE A 32 -1.33 18.97 -30.51
N ALA A 33 -1.62 19.58 -31.66
CA ALA A 33 -2.25 20.88 -31.70
C ALA A 33 -3.76 20.62 -31.53
N ASP A 34 -4.38 21.20 -30.51
CA ASP A 34 -5.83 21.36 -30.47
C ASP A 34 -6.13 22.86 -30.40
N ASP A 35 -6.58 23.35 -31.54
CA ASP A 35 -7.16 24.66 -31.76
C ASP A 35 -8.48 24.79 -31.00
N GLY A 36 -8.73 25.98 -30.47
CA GLY A 36 -9.79 26.19 -29.49
C GLY A 36 -11.22 26.02 -29.99
N GLY A 37 -12.13 26.00 -29.01
CA GLY A 37 -13.51 26.43 -29.21
C GLY A 37 -14.52 25.62 -28.42
N ALA A 38 -15.04 26.22 -27.35
CA ALA A 38 -16.46 26.61 -27.25
C ALA A 38 -16.82 26.83 -25.78
N ARG A 39 -17.13 28.09 -25.47
CA ARG A 39 -17.85 28.48 -24.27
C ARG A 39 -19.29 28.00 -24.48
N VAL A 40 -19.81 27.22 -23.55
CA VAL A 40 -21.25 26.99 -23.43
C VAL A 40 -21.69 27.54 -22.08
N ASP A 41 -22.47 28.60 -22.19
CA ASP A 41 -23.19 29.31 -21.14
C ASP A 41 -24.00 28.34 -20.28
N ALA A 42 -23.71 28.31 -18.98
CA ALA A 42 -24.63 27.77 -17.98
C ALA A 42 -25.72 28.82 -17.70
N PRO A 43 -27.01 28.45 -17.65
CA PRO A 43 -28.07 29.36 -17.27
C PRO A 43 -27.95 29.77 -15.79
N PRO A 44 -28.36 31.00 -15.41
CA PRO A 44 -28.38 31.42 -14.02
C PRO A 44 -29.46 30.65 -13.26
N VAL A 45 -29.07 30.01 -12.16
CA VAL A 45 -30.00 29.48 -11.17
C VAL A 45 -30.12 30.55 -10.09
N GLU A 46 -31.22 31.29 -10.11
CA GLU A 46 -31.65 32.09 -8.97
C GLU A 46 -32.29 31.15 -7.94
N PRO A 47 -31.96 31.30 -6.65
CA PRO A 47 -32.92 31.00 -5.62
C PRO A 47 -33.38 32.28 -4.92
N ASP A 48 -34.66 32.58 -5.13
CA ASP A 48 -35.46 33.56 -4.40
C ASP A 48 -35.34 33.40 -2.88
N ALA A 49 -35.28 34.55 -2.22
CA ALA A 49 -35.47 34.71 -0.80
C ALA A 49 -36.97 34.66 -0.43
N GLY A 50 -37.29 34.08 0.73
CA GLY A 50 -38.53 34.40 1.46
C GLY A 50 -39.10 33.27 2.30
N GLY A 51 -39.22 33.50 3.61
CA GLY A 51 -40.05 32.69 4.51
C GLY A 51 -39.54 32.66 5.95
N MET A 52 -39.79 33.72 6.72
CA MET A 52 -39.82 33.65 8.19
C MET A 52 -41.12 32.97 8.64
N ASP A 53 -41.08 32.25 9.78
CA ASP A 53 -42.09 32.34 10.85
C ASP A 53 -41.61 31.55 12.10
N ASP A 54 -41.53 32.24 13.24
CA ASP A 54 -41.17 31.74 14.58
C ASP A 54 -42.37 31.13 15.33
N ALA A 55 -42.13 30.06 16.10
CA ALA A 55 -42.74 29.69 17.40
C ALA A 55 -42.21 28.28 17.79
N GLY A 56 -41.77 27.92 18.99
CA GLY A 56 -41.90 28.46 20.34
C GLY A 56 -42.06 27.27 21.31
N GLY A 57 -41.07 27.04 22.19
CA GLY A 57 -41.15 26.36 23.50
C GLY A 57 -41.56 24.87 23.60
N ASN A 58 -40.69 24.03 24.19
CA ASN A 58 -40.86 23.59 25.59
C ASN A 58 -39.56 22.92 26.11
N GLU A 59 -39.10 23.36 27.27
CA GLU A 59 -37.99 22.78 28.02
C GLU A 59 -38.59 21.82 29.06
N GLU A 60 -38.34 20.52 28.93
CA GLU A 60 -38.49 19.56 30.03
C GLU A 60 -37.28 18.62 30.04
N ASP A 61 -36.57 18.62 31.17
CA ASP A 61 -35.34 17.89 31.46
C ASP A 61 -35.51 16.36 31.52
N ALA A 62 -34.38 15.69 31.21
CA ALA A 62 -33.82 14.48 31.85
C ALA A 62 -33.85 13.13 31.08
N GLY A 63 -32.62 12.57 30.97
CA GLY A 63 -32.29 11.22 30.50
C GLY A 63 -31.59 11.27 29.13
N GLY A 64 -30.26 11.41 29.02
CA GLY A 64 -29.29 10.43 29.50
C GLY A 64 -29.38 9.19 28.62
N ASP A 65 -28.53 9.11 27.58
CA ASP A 65 -27.81 7.91 27.11
C ASP A 65 -27.10 8.21 25.77
N ASP A 66 -25.78 8.03 25.80
CA ASP A 66 -24.84 7.82 24.71
C ASP A 66 -24.80 8.83 23.56
N ALA A 67 -23.84 9.75 23.67
CA ALA A 67 -23.24 10.45 22.54
C ALA A 67 -22.52 9.45 21.62
N GLY A 68 -23.29 8.68 20.84
CA GLY A 68 -22.84 8.24 19.54
C GLY A 68 -22.69 9.51 18.71
N THR A 69 -21.47 9.99 18.56
CA THR A 69 -21.11 11.00 17.56
C THR A 69 -21.71 10.54 16.22
N ARG A 70 -22.83 11.17 15.85
CA ARG A 70 -23.33 11.13 14.48
C ARG A 70 -22.51 12.18 13.76
N ASP A 71 -21.36 11.78 13.25
CA ASP A 71 -20.63 12.56 12.25
C ASP A 71 -21.50 12.64 11.00
N ALA A 72 -22.41 13.62 10.98
CA ALA A 72 -23.06 14.10 9.78
C ALA A 72 -22.04 14.92 8.98
N GLY A 73 -21.07 14.23 8.38
CA GLY A 73 -20.11 14.80 7.45
C GLY A 73 -20.10 13.95 6.18
N SER A 74 -20.37 14.56 5.04
CA SER A 74 -20.21 13.94 3.71
C SER A 74 -18.78 13.43 3.53
N GLY A 75 -18.56 12.19 3.92
CA GLY A 75 -17.36 11.38 3.78
C GLY A 75 -17.83 9.96 4.09
N GLY A 76 -17.37 8.97 3.33
CA GLY A 76 -17.81 7.59 3.55
C GLY A 76 -17.65 7.15 5.01
N GLU A 77 -18.47 6.21 5.45
CA GLU A 77 -18.39 5.66 6.79
C GLU A 77 -16.98 5.07 7.04
N ALA A 78 -16.29 5.46 8.13
CA ALA A 78 -14.96 4.93 8.41
C ALA A 78 -15.00 3.41 8.66
N CYS A 79 -14.21 2.62 7.97
CA CYS A 79 -14.12 1.19 8.25
C CYS A 79 -13.03 0.91 9.29
N THR A 80 -13.36 0.04 10.23
CA THR A 80 -12.42 -0.42 11.26
C THR A 80 -12.40 -1.95 11.26
N PRO A 81 -11.46 -2.58 11.97
CA PRO A 81 -11.52 -4.03 12.16
C PRO A 81 -12.84 -4.49 12.76
N GLU A 82 -13.44 -3.76 13.70
CA GLU A 82 -14.74 -4.13 14.28
C GLU A 82 -15.94 -3.74 13.40
N ARG A 83 -15.74 -2.80 12.48
CA ARG A 83 -16.80 -2.26 11.62
C ARG A 83 -16.46 -2.41 10.14
N ALA A 84 -16.83 -3.56 9.59
CA ALA A 84 -16.75 -3.85 8.16
C ALA A 84 -17.75 -3.00 7.37
N CYS A 85 -17.39 -2.70 6.13
CA CYS A 85 -18.27 -2.05 5.18
C CYS A 85 -19.41 -3.00 4.75
N GLU A 86 -20.65 -2.54 4.86
CA GLU A 86 -21.83 -3.28 4.43
C GLU A 86 -22.34 -2.80 3.06
N GLY A 87 -23.25 -3.55 2.44
CA GLY A 87 -23.96 -3.09 1.24
C GLY A 87 -23.14 -3.06 -0.05
N GLY A 88 -22.07 -3.87 -0.15
CA GLY A 88 -21.20 -3.91 -1.33
C GLY A 88 -20.20 -2.75 -1.41
N LEU A 89 -19.98 -2.07 -0.29
CA LEU A 89 -18.94 -1.06 -0.13
C LEU A 89 -17.58 -1.73 0.12
N VAL A 90 -16.51 -1.10 -0.36
CA VAL A 90 -15.13 -1.52 -0.17
C VAL A 90 -14.46 -0.61 0.84
N CYS A 91 -13.64 -1.19 1.72
CA CYS A 91 -12.83 -0.45 2.66
C CYS A 91 -11.51 -0.05 1.99
N GLU A 92 -11.41 1.23 1.61
CA GLU A 92 -10.20 1.80 1.04
C GLU A 92 -9.54 2.74 2.05
N GLY A 93 -8.22 2.69 2.15
CA GLY A 93 -7.46 3.52 3.08
C GLY A 93 -6.03 3.74 2.66
N GLY A 94 -5.28 4.42 3.52
CA GLY A 94 -3.89 4.76 3.27
C GLY A 94 -2.95 3.54 3.19
N PRO A 95 -1.68 3.76 2.82
CA PRO A 95 -0.72 2.68 2.57
C PRO A 95 -0.42 1.81 3.81
N SER A 96 -0.82 2.25 5.00
CA SER A 96 -0.58 1.59 6.28
C SER A 96 -1.86 1.43 7.12
N CYS A 97 -1.79 0.55 8.11
CA CYS A 97 -2.86 0.33 9.08
C CYS A 97 -3.10 1.50 10.05
N GLY A 98 -2.19 2.47 10.11
CA GLY A 98 -2.36 3.67 10.95
C GLY A 98 -3.07 4.82 10.23
N ASP A 99 -3.33 4.67 8.94
CA ASP A 99 -4.00 5.69 8.13
C ASP A 99 -5.53 5.64 8.30
N ALA A 100 -6.22 6.65 7.78
CA ALA A 100 -7.68 6.64 7.72
C ALA A 100 -8.17 5.64 6.65
N TRP A 101 -9.16 4.83 7.03
CA TRP A 101 -9.83 3.87 6.15
C TRP A 101 -11.33 4.19 6.07
N THR A 102 -11.88 4.14 4.87
CA THR A 102 -13.22 4.63 4.57
C THR A 102 -13.95 3.66 3.64
N CYS A 103 -15.23 3.41 3.93
CA CYS A 103 -16.12 2.67 3.07
C CYS A 103 -16.50 3.51 1.85
N VAL A 104 -16.13 3.03 0.67
CA VAL A 104 -16.43 3.65 -0.61
C VAL A 104 -17.18 2.68 -1.50
N ALA A 105 -18.08 3.21 -2.34
CA ALA A 105 -18.74 2.38 -3.34
C ALA A 105 -17.71 2.00 -4.41
N THR A 106 -17.52 0.70 -4.62
CA THR A 106 -16.70 0.26 -5.75
C THR A 106 -17.48 0.45 -7.04
N GLY A 107 -16.85 1.08 -8.04
CA GLY A 107 -17.41 1.17 -9.39
C GLY A 107 -17.32 -0.15 -10.17
N MET A 108 -16.75 -1.20 -9.56
CA MET A 108 -16.49 -2.50 -10.17
C MET A 108 -17.23 -3.61 -9.43
N ALA A 109 -17.64 -4.66 -10.14
CA ALA A 109 -18.20 -5.84 -9.49
C ALA A 109 -17.10 -6.58 -8.71
N CYS A 110 -17.40 -6.88 -7.45
CA CYS A 110 -16.56 -7.74 -6.63
C CYS A 110 -16.51 -9.15 -7.22
N THR A 111 -15.35 -9.77 -7.15
CA THR A 111 -15.17 -11.16 -7.59
C THR A 111 -15.63 -12.10 -6.47
N ASP A 112 -16.28 -13.21 -6.82
CA ASP A 112 -16.76 -14.23 -5.87
C ASP A 112 -15.62 -15.10 -5.28
N ASP A 113 -14.34 -14.74 -5.48
CA ASP A 113 -13.22 -15.49 -4.91
C ASP A 113 -13.01 -15.12 -3.44
N ALA A 114 -13.05 -16.14 -2.59
CA ALA A 114 -12.71 -16.03 -1.18
C ALA A 114 -11.18 -16.02 -1.01
N ALA A 115 -10.60 -14.82 -0.87
CA ALA A 115 -9.18 -14.61 -0.64
C ALA A 115 -8.91 -14.35 0.85
N PRO A 116 -7.86 -14.95 1.44
CA PRO A 116 -7.41 -14.61 2.78
C PRO A 116 -6.73 -13.24 2.79
N TYR A 117 -6.91 -12.50 3.87
CA TYR A 117 -6.26 -11.21 4.15
C TYR A 117 -5.81 -11.16 5.61
N CYS A 118 -4.68 -10.50 5.84
CA CYS A 118 -4.25 -10.17 7.18
C CYS A 118 -4.80 -8.81 7.55
N GLY A 119 -5.77 -8.79 8.47
CA GLY A 119 -6.37 -7.56 8.97
C GLY A 119 -5.36 -6.68 9.69
N CYS A 120 -5.68 -5.39 9.78
CA CYS A 120 -4.88 -4.46 10.57
C CYS A 120 -4.90 -4.77 12.08
N ASP A 121 -5.90 -5.54 12.53
CA ASP A 121 -6.01 -6.15 13.86
C ASP A 121 -5.09 -7.37 14.06
N GLY A 122 -4.37 -7.81 13.02
CA GLY A 122 -3.54 -9.02 13.07
C GLY A 122 -4.33 -10.31 13.01
N VAL A 123 -5.62 -10.24 12.66
CA VAL A 123 -6.49 -11.40 12.48
C VAL A 123 -6.62 -11.72 10.99
N THR A 124 -6.42 -12.98 10.64
CA THR A 124 -6.70 -13.45 9.27
C THR A 124 -8.21 -13.48 9.05
N PHE A 125 -8.69 -12.79 8.02
CA PHE A 125 -10.07 -12.85 7.58
C PHE A 125 -10.15 -13.24 6.10
N THR A 126 -11.33 -13.67 5.66
CA THR A 126 -11.57 -14.06 4.27
C THR A 126 -12.65 -13.17 3.69
N ASP A 127 -12.37 -12.61 2.52
CA ASP A 127 -13.29 -11.74 1.81
C ASP A 127 -13.05 -11.87 0.30
N SER A 128 -13.84 -11.16 -0.49
CA SER A 128 -13.64 -11.07 -1.94
C SER A 128 -12.21 -10.64 -2.23
N GLY A 129 -11.51 -11.34 -3.14
CA GLY A 129 -10.46 -10.70 -3.95
C GLY A 129 -11.01 -9.40 -4.52
N THR A 130 -10.26 -8.40 -4.96
CA THR A 130 -10.87 -7.17 -5.54
C THR A 130 -11.70 -6.25 -4.59
N CYS A 131 -12.43 -6.74 -3.58
CA CYS A 131 -13.31 -5.94 -2.71
C CYS A 131 -13.19 -6.33 -1.22
N PRO A 132 -12.14 -5.92 -0.52
CA PRO A 132 -12.04 -6.10 0.92
C PRO A 132 -13.00 -5.14 1.66
N THR A 133 -13.81 -5.67 2.58
CA THR A 133 -14.77 -4.88 3.38
C THR A 133 -14.17 -4.34 4.68
N ARG A 134 -12.94 -4.74 5.04
CA ARG A 134 -12.26 -4.36 6.29
C ARG A 134 -10.84 -3.87 6.02
N PRO A 135 -10.27 -3.02 6.90
CA PRO A 135 -8.86 -2.61 6.81
C PRO A 135 -7.92 -3.80 6.89
N PHE A 136 -6.97 -3.88 5.97
CA PHE A 136 -6.02 -4.99 5.91
C PHE A 136 -4.59 -4.49 5.69
N ARG A 137 -3.63 -5.22 6.22
CA ARG A 137 -2.21 -4.97 6.06
C ARG A 137 -1.72 -5.52 4.72
N HIS A 138 -2.06 -6.78 4.42
CA HIS A 138 -1.66 -7.47 3.19
C HIS A 138 -2.66 -8.58 2.82
N ARG A 139 -2.59 -9.04 1.56
CA ARG A 139 -3.26 -10.28 1.11
C ARG A 139 -2.52 -11.51 1.63
N GLY A 140 -3.24 -12.58 1.94
CA GLY A 140 -2.72 -13.78 2.61
C GLY A 140 -3.09 -13.81 4.10
N ALA A 141 -2.93 -14.96 4.74
CA ALA A 141 -3.08 -15.07 6.19
C ALA A 141 -2.00 -14.25 6.90
N CYS A 142 -2.27 -13.73 8.10
CA CYS A 142 -1.25 -13.07 8.92
C CYS A 142 -0.05 -13.99 9.19
N ASP A 143 -0.31 -15.29 9.26
CA ASP A 143 0.71 -16.33 9.44
C ASP A 143 1.45 -16.69 8.15
N ASP A 144 1.01 -16.21 6.99
CA ASP A 144 1.74 -16.42 5.73
C ASP A 144 3.05 -15.61 5.71
N GLY A 145 3.09 -14.50 6.45
CA GLY A 145 4.22 -13.58 6.55
C GLY A 145 4.54 -12.92 5.20
N THR A 146 5.46 -11.95 5.22
CA THR A 146 5.98 -11.34 4.00
C THR A 146 7.41 -11.80 3.75
N THR A 147 7.87 -11.71 2.50
CA THR A 147 9.27 -12.01 2.18
C THR A 147 10.10 -10.75 2.31
N CYS A 148 11.15 -10.83 3.11
CA CYS A 148 12.12 -9.75 3.31
C CYS A 148 13.51 -10.18 2.85
N ASP A 149 13.58 -11.26 2.07
CA ASP A 149 14.84 -11.80 1.56
C ASP A 149 15.38 -10.87 0.47
N ARG A 150 16.43 -10.11 0.83
CA ARG A 150 17.13 -9.24 -0.12
C ARG A 150 17.72 -10.00 -1.31
N SER A 151 18.00 -11.29 -1.15
CA SER A 151 18.52 -12.17 -2.20
C SER A 151 17.52 -12.40 -3.33
N ALA A 152 16.22 -12.29 -3.04
CA ALA A 152 15.14 -12.43 -4.00
C ALA A 152 14.96 -11.19 -4.90
N VAL A 153 15.55 -10.05 -4.52
CA VAL A 153 15.44 -8.81 -5.29
C VAL A 153 16.38 -8.83 -6.50
N THR A 154 15.80 -8.80 -7.68
CA THR A 154 16.53 -8.75 -8.96
C THR A 154 16.32 -7.44 -9.73
N CYS A 155 15.37 -6.61 -9.28
CA CYS A 155 15.13 -5.31 -9.88
C CYS A 155 16.25 -4.31 -9.56
N ARG A 156 16.31 -3.21 -10.33
CA ARG A 156 17.29 -2.12 -10.13
C ARG A 156 16.82 -1.03 -9.16
N ALA A 157 15.64 -1.19 -8.55
CA ALA A 157 15.14 -0.21 -7.60
C ALA A 157 16.04 -0.17 -6.36
N ALA A 158 16.26 1.04 -5.83
CA ALA A 158 17.00 1.21 -4.59
C ALA A 158 16.19 0.65 -3.40
N GLU A 159 16.87 0.02 -2.45
CA GLU A 159 16.24 -0.40 -1.21
C GLU A 159 15.76 0.84 -0.43
N PRO A 160 14.49 0.88 0.02
CA PRO A 160 14.00 1.96 0.85
C PRO A 160 14.69 1.93 2.22
N VAL A 161 15.00 3.11 2.76
CA VAL A 161 15.60 3.23 4.09
C VAL A 161 14.50 3.13 5.14
N CYS A 162 14.43 2.00 5.83
CA CYS A 162 13.48 1.75 6.90
C CYS A 162 14.04 2.15 8.28
N PRO A 163 13.16 2.57 9.23
CA PRO A 163 13.56 2.84 10.60
C PRO A 163 14.04 1.57 11.33
N GLU A 164 14.68 1.73 12.50
CA GLU A 164 15.19 0.59 13.27
C GLU A 164 14.08 -0.40 13.64
N GLY A 165 14.34 -1.70 13.42
CA GLY A 165 13.37 -2.78 13.66
C GLY A 165 12.43 -3.05 12.48
N GLU A 166 12.46 -2.22 11.44
CA GLU A 166 11.73 -2.44 10.20
C GLU A 166 12.68 -2.75 9.04
N VAL A 167 12.16 -3.47 8.04
CA VAL A 167 12.87 -3.85 6.83
C VAL A 167 12.00 -3.65 5.61
N ALA A 168 12.64 -3.47 4.46
CA ALA A 168 11.95 -3.35 3.19
C ALA A 168 11.29 -4.68 2.82
N GLU A 169 9.99 -4.64 2.53
CA GLU A 169 9.28 -5.79 2.01
C GLU A 169 9.66 -6.05 0.54
N VAL A 170 9.70 -7.32 0.16
CA VAL A 170 9.93 -7.76 -1.22
C VAL A 170 8.61 -8.25 -1.81
N GLU A 171 8.16 -7.61 -2.88
CA GLU A 171 6.98 -8.01 -3.65
C GLU A 171 7.41 -8.55 -5.02
N GLY A 172 7.13 -9.83 -5.25
CA GLY A 172 7.57 -10.54 -6.46
C GLY A 172 9.10 -10.66 -6.52
N THR A 173 9.74 -9.78 -7.30
CA THR A 173 11.20 -9.75 -7.48
C THR A 173 11.79 -8.35 -7.24
N CYS A 174 11.02 -7.46 -6.61
CA CYS A 174 11.42 -6.09 -6.34
C CYS A 174 10.99 -5.63 -4.95
N TRP A 175 11.52 -4.50 -4.49
CA TRP A 175 11.08 -3.87 -3.25
C TRP A 175 9.63 -3.38 -3.39
N SER A 176 8.77 -3.74 -2.44
CA SER A 176 7.61 -2.91 -2.16
C SER A 176 8.16 -1.71 -1.39
N PHE A 177 7.77 -0.48 -1.75
CA PHE A 177 8.26 0.73 -1.07
C PHE A 177 7.74 0.87 0.38
N ARG A 178 7.32 -0.25 0.99
CA ARG A 178 6.75 -0.37 2.31
C ARG A 178 7.79 -0.94 3.26
N CYS A 179 7.88 -0.34 4.43
CA CYS A 179 8.63 -0.89 5.56
C CYS A 179 7.70 -1.75 6.41
N VAL A 180 8.18 -2.94 6.76
CA VAL A 180 7.46 -3.92 7.57
C VAL A 180 8.32 -4.32 8.78
N PRO A 181 7.73 -4.64 9.93
CA PRO A 181 8.49 -5.08 11.11
C PRO A 181 9.20 -6.41 10.82
N ILE A 182 10.41 -6.59 11.34
CA ILE A 182 11.23 -7.79 11.09
C ILE A 182 10.51 -9.10 11.46
N ASP A 183 9.65 -9.07 12.48
CA ASP A 183 8.87 -10.21 12.96
C ASP A 183 7.77 -10.65 11.98
N SER A 184 7.48 -9.85 10.96
CA SER A 184 6.54 -10.21 9.88
C SER A 184 7.21 -11.01 8.76
N CYS A 185 8.54 -10.98 8.68
CA CYS A 185 9.31 -11.65 7.64
C CYS A 185 9.30 -13.16 7.86
N ARG A 186 8.72 -13.92 6.93
CA ARG A 186 8.75 -15.37 6.97
C ARG A 186 10.12 -15.89 6.61
N CYS A 187 10.59 -16.87 7.36
CA CYS A 187 11.83 -17.57 7.10
C CYS A 187 11.64 -19.07 7.27
N SER A 188 12.34 -19.84 6.44
CA SER A 188 12.48 -21.30 6.56
C SER A 188 13.87 -21.67 7.09
N GLY A 189 14.85 -20.78 6.94
CA GLY A 189 16.18 -20.87 7.51
C GLY A 189 16.75 -19.50 7.89
N PRO A 190 17.90 -19.47 8.59
CA PRO A 190 18.58 -18.22 8.94
C PRO A 190 18.99 -17.42 7.69
N ASP A 191 19.08 -18.11 6.55
CA ASP A 191 19.46 -17.54 5.28
C ASP A 191 18.42 -16.59 4.65
N ASP A 192 17.15 -16.78 5.01
CA ASP A 192 16.04 -16.00 4.44
C ASP A 192 15.86 -14.64 5.13
N CYS A 193 16.52 -14.43 6.27
CA CYS A 193 16.39 -13.20 7.03
C CYS A 193 17.33 -12.11 6.50
N PRO A 194 16.83 -10.87 6.34
CA PRO A 194 17.68 -9.74 6.00
C PRO A 194 18.67 -9.46 7.13
N MET A 195 19.85 -8.92 6.80
CA MET A 195 20.88 -8.55 7.79
C MET A 195 21.20 -9.70 8.76
N ARG A 196 21.75 -10.78 8.21
CA ARG A 196 22.12 -12.03 8.90
C ARG A 196 23.00 -11.87 10.14
N ASP A 197 23.71 -10.75 10.24
CA ASP A 197 24.54 -10.40 11.39
C ASP A 197 23.71 -9.93 12.60
N SER A 198 22.49 -9.42 12.36
CA SER A 198 21.60 -8.83 13.37
C SER A 198 20.36 -9.68 13.63
N TYR A 199 19.87 -10.39 12.60
CA TYR A 199 18.63 -11.14 12.65
C TYR A 199 18.84 -12.61 12.31
N THR A 200 18.05 -13.46 12.95
CA THR A 200 18.02 -14.92 12.72
C THR A 200 16.58 -15.40 12.57
N CYS A 201 16.44 -16.59 12.01
CA CYS A 201 15.14 -17.22 11.90
C CYS A 201 14.76 -17.92 13.21
N HIS A 202 13.75 -17.40 13.89
CA HIS A 202 13.17 -18.02 15.07
C HIS A 202 12.28 -19.19 14.65
N MET A 203 12.85 -20.40 14.62
CA MET A 203 12.19 -21.64 14.18
C MET A 203 10.83 -21.92 14.87
N PHE A 204 10.62 -21.45 16.10
CA PHE A 204 9.33 -21.62 16.79
C PHE A 204 8.20 -20.81 16.15
N ARG A 205 8.53 -19.65 15.57
CA ARG A 205 7.56 -18.75 14.91
C ARG A 205 7.68 -18.78 13.39
N MET A 206 8.74 -19.39 12.84
CA MET A 206 9.10 -19.32 11.42
C MET A 206 9.15 -17.86 10.94
N ARG A 207 9.73 -16.99 11.79
CA ARG A 207 9.85 -15.55 11.59
C ARG A 207 11.25 -15.05 11.90
N CYS A 208 11.67 -14.03 11.17
CA CYS A 208 12.91 -13.34 11.47
C CYS A 208 12.77 -12.52 12.75
N GLY A 209 13.86 -12.42 13.51
CA GLY A 209 13.91 -11.60 14.71
C GLY A 209 15.35 -11.48 15.21
N PRO A 210 15.60 -10.61 16.20
CA PRO A 210 16.94 -10.38 16.72
C PRO A 210 17.51 -11.65 17.37
N TYR A 211 18.84 -11.74 17.40
CA TYR A 211 19.52 -12.73 18.25
C TYR A 211 19.22 -12.43 19.73
N LEU A 212 18.86 -13.46 20.48
CA LEU A 212 18.66 -13.41 21.94
C LEU A 212 19.94 -13.75 22.69
#